data_AF-A0A7C2A4F5-F1
#
_entry.id   AF-A0A7C2A4F5-F1
#
_cell.length_a   1.000
_cell.length_b   1.000
_cell.length_c   1.000
_cell.angle_alpha   90.00
_cell.angle_beta   90.00
_cell.angle_gamma   90.00
#
_symmetry.space_group_name_H-M   'P 1'
#
loop_
_entity.id
_entity.type
_entity.pdbx_description
1 polymer ?
#
loop_
_entity_poly.entity_id
_entity_poly.type
_entity_poly.pdbx_seq_one_letter_code
_entity_poly.pdbx_strand_id
1 'polypeptide(L)'
;MRKVLIIKTGHSETLDPEMGRTPSLGDVLRTTVILHAFQFDKVTWLTDEAAYPLLRDNDLINRGLFFNLETVLQIQGERFDMV
;
A
#
# COMPACT_ATOMS: atom_id res chain seq x y z
N MET A 1 -14.06 9.08 11.15
CA MET A 1 -13.53 8.25 10.06
C MET A 1 -12.37 8.99 9.43
N ARG A 2 -11.15 8.49 9.63
CA ARG A 2 -9.90 9.11 9.17
C ARG A 2 -9.56 8.65 7.76
N LYS A 3 -8.82 9.43 7.01
CA LYS A 3 -8.14 9.01 5.77
C LYS A 3 -6.77 8.43 6.13
N VAL A 4 -6.58 7.15 5.87
CA VAL A 4 -5.34 6.42 6.18
C VAL A 4 -4.70 5.99 4.86
N LEU A 5 -3.41 6.31 4.69
CA LEU A 5 -2.58 5.78 3.62
C LEU A 5 -1.70 4.68 4.21
N ILE A 6 -1.69 3.48 3.62
CA ILE A 6 -0.72 2.43 3.93
C ILE A 6 0.25 2.34 2.76
N ILE A 7 1.54 2.49 3.03
CA ILE A 7 2.61 2.32 2.03
C ILE A 7 3.29 0.98 2.29
N LYS A 8 2.93 -0.04 1.51
CA LYS A 8 3.62 -1.34 1.54
C LYS A 8 3.62 -1.97 0.14
N THR A 9 4.74 -1.78 -0.54
CA THR A 9 4.98 -2.24 -1.92
C THR A 9 5.54 -3.67 -1.99
N GLY A 10 6.13 -4.15 -0.90
CA GLY A 10 6.87 -5.43 -0.88
C GLY A 10 8.33 -5.29 -1.33
N HIS A 11 8.74 -4.13 -1.85
CA HIS A 11 10.15 -3.84 -2.06
C HIS A 11 10.86 -3.58 -0.73
N SER A 12 12.17 -3.84 -0.69
CA SER A 12 13.02 -3.44 0.43
C SER A 12 12.92 -1.93 0.67
N GLU A 13 13.01 -1.48 1.93
CA GLU A 13 12.99 -0.04 2.25
C GLU A 13 14.17 0.69 1.59
N THR A 14 15.29 -0.01 1.40
CA THR A 14 16.35 0.40 0.50
C THR A 14 15.97 0.00 -0.92
N LEU A 15 15.54 0.98 -1.72
CA LEU A 15 15.46 0.86 -3.19
C LEU A 15 16.88 0.77 -3.76
N ASP A 16 17.59 -0.27 -3.36
CA ASP A 16 18.93 -0.60 -3.82
C ASP A 16 18.81 -1.07 -5.28
N PRO A 17 19.40 -0.37 -6.25
CA PRO A 17 19.37 -0.80 -7.65
C PRO A 17 20.01 -2.18 -7.88
N GLU A 18 20.82 -2.67 -6.95
CA GLU A 18 21.43 -4.00 -6.97
C GLU A 18 20.51 -5.10 -6.40
N MET A 19 19.51 -4.74 -5.60
CA MET A 19 18.48 -5.68 -5.15
C MET A 19 17.44 -5.86 -6.25
N GLY A 20 17.15 -7.11 -6.60
CA GLY A 20 16.15 -7.42 -7.63
C GLY A 20 14.83 -6.68 -7.39
N ARG A 21 14.24 -6.15 -8.45
CA ARG A 21 12.96 -5.40 -8.43
C ARG A 21 11.74 -6.28 -8.16
N THR A 22 11.94 -7.44 -7.55
CA THR A 22 10.86 -8.39 -7.28
C THR A 22 10.32 -8.10 -5.88
N PRO A 23 9.05 -7.69 -5.75
CA PRO A 23 8.47 -7.43 -4.45
C PRO A 23 8.29 -8.73 -3.65
N SER A 24 8.53 -8.65 -2.34
CA SER A 24 8.20 -9.67 -1.36
C SER A 24 6.68 -9.70 -1.13
N LEU A 25 6.00 -10.62 -1.82
CA LEU A 25 4.57 -10.86 -1.66
C LEU A 25 4.20 -11.23 -0.21
N GLY A 26 5.09 -11.97 0.47
CA GLY A 26 4.92 -12.36 1.86
C GLY A 26 4.92 -11.16 2.82
N ASP A 27 5.65 -10.09 2.50
CA ASP A 27 5.65 -8.88 3.33
C ASP A 27 4.35 -8.11 3.19
N VAL A 28 3.82 -7.98 1.96
CA VAL A 28 2.51 -7.35 1.75
C VAL A 28 1.43 -8.15 2.46
N LEU A 29 1.41 -9.48 2.29
CA LEU A 29 0.41 -10.35 2.92
C LEU A 29 0.44 -10.25 4.44
N ARG A 30 1.62 -10.35 5.07
CA ARG A 30 1.74 -10.31 6.54
C ARG A 30 1.37 -8.95 7.12
N THR A 31 1.52 -7.85 6.36
CA THR A 31 1.10 -6.53 6.80
C THR A 31 -0.42 -6.36 6.80
N THR A 32 -1.20 -7.16 6.04
CA THR A 32 -2.67 -7.00 5.98
C THR A 32 -3.38 -7.11 7.33
N VAL A 33 -2.76 -7.77 8.32
CA VAL A 33 -3.30 -7.86 9.69
C VAL A 33 -3.57 -6.49 10.33
N ILE A 34 -2.84 -5.43 9.94
CA ILE A 34 -3.04 -4.08 10.49
C ILE A 34 -4.37 -3.46 10.06
N LEU A 35 -5.01 -3.95 8.99
CA LEU A 35 -6.27 -3.42 8.49
C LEU A 35 -7.38 -3.49 9.54
N HIS A 36 -7.34 -4.47 10.44
CA HIS A 36 -8.32 -4.58 11.52
C HIS A 36 -8.26 -3.39 12.50
N ALA A 37 -7.10 -2.74 12.64
CA ALA A 37 -6.96 -1.52 13.43
C ALA A 37 -7.61 -0.30 12.75
N PHE A 38 -7.86 -0.38 11.44
CA PHE A 38 -8.43 0.66 10.58
C PHE A 38 -9.80 0.30 10.01
N GLN A 39 -10.48 -0.70 10.57
CA GLN A 39 -11.74 -1.24 10.03
C GLN A 39 -12.88 -0.22 9.88
N PHE A 40 -12.79 0.93 10.57
CA PHE A 40 -13.76 2.03 10.51
C PHE A 40 -13.24 3.28 9.79
N ASP A 41 -12.06 3.21 9.19
CA ASP A 41 -11.39 4.32 8.50
C ASP A 41 -11.48 4.16 6.97
N LYS A 42 -11.09 5.21 6.25
CA LYS A 42 -10.94 5.18 4.79
C LYS A 42 -9.50 4.82 4.43
N VAL A 43 -9.27 3.55 4.14
CA VAL A 43 -7.95 3.01 3.84
C VAL A 43 -7.65 3.10 2.35
N THR A 44 -6.55 3.78 2.01
CA THR A 44 -5.86 3.66 0.73
C THR A 44 -4.59 2.85 0.91
N TRP A 45 -4.31 1.89 0.02
CA TRP A 45 -3.07 1.10 0.06
C TRP A 45 -2.27 1.28 -1.22
N LEU A 46 -1.04 1.78 -1.09
CA LEU A 46 -0.06 1.85 -2.18
C LEU A 46 0.81 0.59 -2.19
N THR A 47 0.75 -0.19 -3.27
CA THR A 47 1.49 -1.45 -3.40
C THR A 47 2.09 -1.64 -4.80
N ASP A 48 2.90 -2.68 -4.98
CA ASP A 48 3.37 -3.08 -6.30
C ASP A 48 2.27 -3.83 -7.07
N GLU A 49 2.25 -3.70 -8.39
CA GLU A 49 1.27 -4.37 -9.25
C GLU A 49 1.26 -5.90 -9.04
N ALA A 50 2.43 -6.51 -8.82
CA ALA A 50 2.54 -7.95 -8.57
C ALA A 50 1.90 -8.38 -7.23
N ALA A 51 1.81 -7.47 -6.26
CA ALA A 51 1.23 -7.76 -4.94
C ALA A 51 -0.26 -7.41 -4.83
N TYR A 52 -0.77 -6.56 -5.72
CA TYR A 52 -2.18 -6.14 -5.72
C TYR A 52 -3.22 -7.29 -5.75
N PRO A 53 -3.00 -8.43 -6.44
CA PRO A 53 -3.92 -9.58 -6.36
C PRO A 53 -4.18 -10.08 -4.94
N LEU A 54 -3.27 -9.86 -3.98
CA LEU A 54 -3.46 -10.23 -2.58
C LEU A 54 -4.41 -9.28 -1.82
N LEU A 55 -4.68 -8.09 -2.38
CA LEU A 55 -5.38 -7.00 -1.72
C LEU A 55 -6.75 -6.69 -2.32
N ARG A 56 -6.94 -6.93 -3.63
CA ARG A 56 -8.08 -6.40 -4.42
C ARG A 56 -9.47 -6.78 -3.90
N ASP A 57 -9.58 -7.91 -3.20
CA ASP A 57 -10.85 -8.45 -2.69
C ASP A 57 -11.01 -8.25 -1.16
N ASN A 58 -10.20 -7.38 -0.55
CA ASN A 58 -10.27 -7.10 0.89
C ASN A 58 -11.20 -5.91 1.20
N ASP A 59 -12.32 -6.18 1.87
CA ASP A 59 -13.35 -5.18 2.20
C ASP A 59 -12.87 -4.03 3.09
N LEU A 60 -11.73 -4.19 3.78
CA LEU A 60 -11.13 -3.16 4.63
C LEU A 60 -10.29 -2.15 3.83
N ILE A 61 -10.08 -2.38 2.53
CA ILE A 61 -9.33 -1.49 1.64
C ILE A 61 -10.32 -0.76 0.72
N ASN A 62 -10.41 0.57 0.87
CA ASN A 62 -11.33 1.36 0.03
C ASN A 62 -10.74 1.75 -1.31
N ARG A 63 -9.40 1.84 -1.41
CA ARG A 63 -8.69 2.19 -2.65
C ARG A 63 -7.32 1.53 -2.68
N GLY A 64 -7.08 0.66 -3.64
CA GLY A 64 -5.72 0.18 -3.95
C GLY A 64 -5.08 1.03 -5.05
N LEU A 65 -3.77 1.26 -4.91
CA LEU A 65 -2.97 2.12 -5.77
C LEU A 65 -1.67 1.39 -6.15
N PHE A 66 -1.25 1.54 -7.41
CA PHE A 66 0.03 0.99 -7.86
C PHE A 66 1.16 1.98 -7.65
N PHE A 67 2.31 1.48 -7.18
CA PHE A 67 3.51 2.28 -7.02
C PHE A 67 4.10 2.66 -8.39
N ASN A 68 3.86 3.91 -8.78
CA ASN A 68 4.46 4.56 -9.93
C ASN A 68 4.49 6.08 -9.71
N LEU A 69 5.16 6.83 -10.59
CA LEU A 69 5.34 8.27 -10.44
C LEU A 69 4.01 9.04 -10.41
N GLU A 70 3.06 8.67 -11.27
CA GLU A 70 1.76 9.33 -11.36
C GLU A 70 1.00 9.22 -10.02
N THR A 71 0.94 8.01 -9.47
CA THR A 71 0.26 7.76 -8.20
C THR A 71 0.95 8.45 -7.04
N VAL A 72 2.30 8.52 -7.05
CA VAL A 72 3.07 9.26 -6.04
C VAL A 72 2.77 10.76 -6.08
N LEU A 73 2.68 11.35 -7.27
CA LEU A 73 2.31 12.76 -7.43
C LEU A 73 0.86 13.01 -6.98
N GLN A 74 -0.05 12.08 -7.28
CA GLN A 74 -1.43 12.15 -6.83
C GLN A 74 -1.55 12.14 -5.29
N ILE A 75 -0.89 11.20 -4.61
CA ILE A 75 -0.95 11.11 -3.14
C ILE A 75 -0.29 12.30 -2.45
N GLN A 76 0.75 12.91 -3.04
CA GLN A 76 1.38 14.12 -2.51
C GLN A 76 0.43 15.33 -2.52
N GLY A 77 -0.52 15.37 -3.47
CA GLY A 77 -1.57 16.38 -3.53
C GLY A 77 -2.77 16.09 -2.62
N GLU A 78 -2.83 14.92 -1.97
CA GLU A 78 -3.95 14.51 -1.14
C GLU A 78 -3.60 14.59 0.35
N ARG A 79 -4.55 15.07 1.16
CA ARG A 79 -4.40 15.08 2.62
C ARG A 79 -4.84 13.74 3.22
N PHE A 80 -3.93 13.09 3.94
CA PHE A 80 -4.19 11.95 4.80
C PHE A 80 -4.07 12.37 6.27
N ASP A 81 -4.90 11.79 7.13
CA ASP A 81 -4.83 12.01 8.58
C ASP A 81 -3.73 11.14 9.22
N MET A 82 -3.35 10.05 8.54
CA MET A 82 -2.30 9.11 8.94
C MET A 82 -1.68 8.44 7.70
N VAL A 83 -0.37 8.21 7.75
CA VAL A 83 0.44 7.51 6.74
C VAL A 83 1.26 6.43 7.45
#